data_AF-A0ABD5MRQ3-F1
#
_entry.id   AF-A0ABD5MRQ3-F1
#
_cell.length_a   1.000
_cell.length_b   1.000
_cell.length_c   1.000
_cell.angle_alpha   90.00
_cell.angle_beta   90.00
_cell.angle_gamma   90.00
#
_symmetry.space_group_name_H-M   'P 1'
#
loop_
_entity.id
_entity.type
_entity.pdbx_description
1 polymer ?
#
loop_
_entity_poly.entity_id
_entity_poly.type
_entity_poly.pdbx_seq_one_letter_code
_entity_poly.pdbx_strand_id
1 'polypeptide(L)'
;MTNNSGNKSEPYEEVENWPPYTYTEYPDVTTENIHAFTEFLTTENEVGLKMELQPWVSFCDSKCTFCYFPNENFSRSIMRPYVSALKKELGMYAKTRYIQTSIFDEVVLGGGSPTVLDADQLVEILTFCEENFNLTDDVMVKVAGCTHNLTVEKLKAISDFANRLDARCTQIDIGVQSFDNKIRKVLNIVDSAEDASRIIKTVREMGIYACIDLMYNLPGETMETVKKDVETAMGLEVEGIDYYALSIQPDTPLQKQVESGKVVNLADSETEKKMYLEAYEMFQNGGYKPTGHSRFSYVQEHFTESCVAGWPWAGQLTTGSGCFMGYLGPFSYVNIEPARDYIDFVSKGAFPIAKLSLDSKEDTMRKVMTRLYVRQPVDKIKFKQEFGIIPEEAFPGAIERLVKKGLLSVDDSQIRVTEKGDLWRYNIVWEFCEK
;
A
#
# COMPACT_ATOMS: atom_id res chain seq x y z
N MET A 1 -25.13 -44.59 7.46
CA MET A 1 -24.51 -43.69 8.44
C MET A 1 -23.71 -42.65 7.67
N THR A 2 -24.40 -41.60 7.24
CA THR A 2 -23.81 -40.43 6.61
C THR A 2 -23.12 -39.64 7.71
N ASN A 3 -21.80 -39.59 7.69
CA ASN A 3 -21.01 -38.76 8.59
C ASN A 3 -21.37 -37.31 8.31
N ASN A 4 -22.10 -36.74 9.26
CA ASN A 4 -22.39 -35.32 9.40
C ASN A 4 -21.05 -34.64 9.71
N SER A 5 -20.29 -34.22 8.69
CA SER A 5 -19.16 -33.31 8.90
C SER A 5 -19.75 -32.02 9.45
N GLY A 6 -19.53 -31.81 10.75
CA GLY A 6 -20.06 -30.68 11.49
C GLY A 6 -19.84 -29.39 10.73
N ASN A 7 -20.94 -28.72 10.39
CA ASN A 7 -20.93 -27.37 9.86
C ASN A 7 -20.33 -26.48 10.96
N LYS A 8 -19.00 -26.34 10.98
CA LYS A 8 -18.34 -25.31 11.79
C LYS A 8 -18.80 -24.01 11.17
N SER A 9 -19.66 -23.28 11.88
CA SER A 9 -20.06 -21.93 11.49
C SER A 9 -18.79 -21.15 11.14
N GLU A 10 -18.79 -20.51 9.98
CA GLU A 10 -17.68 -19.65 9.56
C GLU A 10 -17.39 -18.61 10.66
N PRO A 11 -16.13 -18.18 10.84
CA PRO A 11 -15.76 -17.22 11.89
C PRO A 11 -16.46 -15.86 11.79
N TYR A 12 -16.85 -15.47 10.57
CA TYR A 12 -17.62 -14.28 10.20
C TYR A 12 -18.57 -14.63 9.05
N GLU A 13 -19.61 -13.82 8.85
CA GLU A 13 -20.57 -13.98 7.74
C GLU A 13 -19.99 -13.55 6.39
N GLU A 14 -19.21 -12.46 6.39
CA GLU A 14 -18.60 -11.87 5.18
C GLU A 14 -17.16 -11.42 5.47
N VAL A 15 -16.32 -11.41 4.43
CA VAL A 15 -14.93 -10.94 4.49
C VAL A 15 -14.92 -9.41 4.39
N GLU A 16 -14.26 -8.75 5.34
CA GLU A 16 -14.01 -7.33 5.25
C GLU A 16 -12.88 -7.06 4.24
N ASN A 17 -13.08 -6.06 3.38
CA ASN A 17 -12.09 -5.68 2.36
C ASN A 17 -11.42 -4.32 2.68
N TRP A 18 -11.69 -3.75 3.86
CA TRP A 18 -11.15 -2.47 4.31
C TRP A 18 -10.72 -2.53 5.79
N PRO A 19 -9.50 -2.04 6.14
CA PRO A 19 -9.06 -2.01 7.53
C PRO A 19 -9.58 -0.76 8.28
N PRO A 20 -9.59 -0.77 9.62
CA PRO A 20 -9.84 0.41 10.45
C PRO A 20 -8.63 1.35 10.49
N TYR A 21 -8.79 2.56 11.04
CA TYR A 21 -7.75 3.60 11.19
C TYR A 21 -7.13 4.05 9.87
N THR A 22 -7.99 4.23 8.87
CA THR A 22 -7.57 4.76 7.56
C THR A 22 -7.77 6.26 7.47
N TYR A 23 -7.12 6.86 6.46
CA TYR A 23 -7.17 8.29 6.16
C TYR A 23 -8.58 8.91 6.03
N THR A 24 -9.60 8.09 5.74
CA THR A 24 -10.99 8.50 5.69
C THR A 24 -11.52 8.98 7.04
N GLU A 25 -10.98 8.45 8.14
CA GLU A 25 -11.39 8.73 9.53
C GLU A 25 -10.62 9.90 10.17
N TYR A 26 -9.53 10.36 9.53
CA TYR A 26 -8.73 11.45 10.10
C TYR A 26 -9.54 12.76 10.16
N PRO A 27 -9.41 13.54 11.25
CA PRO A 27 -10.12 14.79 11.40
C PRO A 27 -9.53 15.89 10.52
N ASP A 28 -10.33 16.90 10.24
CA ASP A 28 -9.86 18.14 9.62
C ASP A 28 -8.78 18.82 10.50
N VAL A 29 -7.91 19.58 9.86
CA VAL A 29 -6.84 20.32 10.55
C VAL A 29 -7.43 21.38 11.48
N THR A 30 -6.92 21.42 12.72
CA THR A 30 -7.20 22.49 13.69
C THR A 30 -5.94 23.32 13.93
N THR A 31 -6.08 24.47 14.59
CA THR A 31 -4.90 25.27 14.96
C THR A 31 -4.02 24.52 15.97
N GLU A 32 -4.62 23.76 16.89
CA GLU A 32 -3.87 23.00 17.89
C GLU A 32 -3.07 21.86 17.25
N ASN A 33 -3.67 21.04 16.38
CA ASN A 33 -2.97 19.87 15.85
C ASN A 33 -1.85 20.26 14.87
N ILE A 34 -2.01 21.31 14.05
CA ILE A 34 -0.96 21.76 13.14
C ILE A 34 0.20 22.41 13.90
N HIS A 35 -0.07 23.14 14.99
CA HIS A 35 0.99 23.65 15.86
C HIS A 35 1.76 22.49 16.52
N ALA A 36 1.05 21.50 17.08
CA ALA A 36 1.69 20.32 17.67
C ALA A 36 2.55 19.56 16.64
N PHE A 37 2.06 19.40 15.41
CA PHE A 37 2.81 18.75 14.33
C PHE A 37 4.07 19.53 13.93
N THR A 38 3.95 20.85 13.76
CA THR A 38 5.10 21.69 13.39
C THR A 38 6.14 21.78 14.51
N GLU A 39 5.72 21.80 15.77
CA GLU A 39 6.62 21.68 16.93
C GLU A 39 7.30 20.31 16.96
N PHE A 40 6.55 19.23 16.75
CA PHE A 40 7.09 17.87 16.68
C PHE A 40 8.18 17.73 15.61
N LEU A 41 8.01 18.33 14.43
CA LEU A 41 9.04 18.30 13.38
C LEU A 41 10.37 18.95 13.79
N THR A 42 10.39 19.76 14.86
CA THR A 42 11.63 20.34 15.43
C THR A 42 12.37 19.42 16.40
N THR A 43 11.79 18.27 16.76
CA THR A 43 12.39 17.26 17.65
C THR A 43 13.34 16.33 16.91
N GLU A 44 14.09 15.50 17.62
CA GLU A 44 14.90 14.43 17.02
C GLU A 44 14.07 13.14 16.86
N ASN A 45 14.33 12.39 15.80
CA ASN A 45 13.79 11.04 15.66
C ASN A 45 14.61 10.06 16.49
N GLU A 46 14.07 9.65 17.64
CA GLU A 46 14.72 8.72 18.57
C GLU A 46 14.27 7.25 18.39
N VAL A 47 13.39 6.96 17.42
CA VAL A 47 12.79 5.62 17.26
C VAL A 47 13.84 4.57 16.85
N GLY A 48 14.91 4.98 16.15
CA GLY A 48 15.99 4.09 15.73
C GLY A 48 15.60 3.05 14.68
N LEU A 49 14.46 3.25 14.00
CA LEU A 49 14.00 2.45 12.88
C LEU A 49 14.14 3.23 11.57
N LYS A 50 14.29 2.50 10.46
CA LYS A 50 14.42 3.06 9.12
C LYS A 50 13.03 3.38 8.55
N MET A 51 12.93 4.51 7.86
CA MET A 51 11.70 5.06 7.30
C MET A 51 11.59 4.83 5.80
N GLU A 52 10.35 4.90 5.29
CA GLU A 52 10.08 5.05 3.87
C GLU A 52 9.87 6.53 3.51
N LEU A 53 10.49 6.94 2.40
CA LEU A 53 10.27 8.23 1.75
C LEU A 53 9.44 8.01 0.49
N GLN A 54 8.24 8.58 0.45
CA GLN A 54 7.30 8.35 -0.64
C GLN A 54 6.76 9.65 -1.26
N PRO A 55 7.47 10.22 -2.24
CA PRO A 55 6.91 11.25 -3.10
C PRO A 55 5.77 10.67 -3.94
N TRP A 56 4.64 11.38 -3.98
CA TRP A 56 3.41 10.91 -4.59
C TRP A 56 3.09 11.70 -5.87
N VAL A 57 2.71 11.01 -6.94
CA VAL A 57 2.32 11.58 -8.24
C VAL A 57 0.86 11.25 -8.52
N SER A 58 -0.05 12.15 -8.15
CA SER A 58 -1.51 11.98 -8.27
C SER A 58 -2.07 12.21 -9.67
N PHE A 59 -1.45 11.66 -10.71
CA PHE A 59 -1.92 11.83 -12.08
C PHE A 59 -2.02 10.51 -12.81
N CYS A 60 -3.09 10.37 -13.58
CA CYS A 60 -3.29 9.27 -14.51
C CYS A 60 -3.70 9.83 -15.88
N ASP A 61 -3.19 9.23 -16.95
CA ASP A 61 -3.62 9.51 -18.33
C ASP A 61 -4.90 8.75 -18.73
N SER A 62 -5.22 7.66 -18.02
CA SER A 62 -6.52 6.98 -18.04
C SER A 62 -6.95 6.59 -16.64
N LYS A 63 -8.24 6.75 -16.35
CA LYS A 63 -8.83 6.40 -15.04
C LYS A 63 -9.52 5.03 -15.10
N CYS A 64 -9.03 4.08 -14.32
CA CYS A 64 -9.68 2.79 -14.14
C CYS A 64 -11.03 2.98 -13.42
N THR A 65 -12.04 2.15 -13.75
CA THR A 65 -13.40 2.34 -13.23
C THR A 65 -13.52 2.05 -11.73
N PHE A 66 -12.65 1.18 -11.20
CA PHE A 66 -12.63 0.77 -9.80
C PHE A 66 -11.75 1.68 -8.91
N CYS A 67 -10.86 2.49 -9.51
CA CYS A 67 -9.84 3.21 -8.75
C CYS A 67 -10.46 4.35 -7.94
N TYR A 68 -10.26 4.27 -6.62
CA TYR A 68 -10.71 5.25 -5.63
C TYR A 68 -9.56 6.09 -5.06
N PHE A 69 -8.31 5.82 -5.45
CA PHE A 69 -7.18 6.63 -5.00
C PHE A 69 -7.30 8.07 -5.52
N PRO A 70 -6.90 9.07 -4.73
CA PRO A 70 -6.79 10.44 -5.18
C PRO A 70 -5.93 10.53 -6.45
N ASN A 71 -6.57 10.87 -7.57
CA ASN A 71 -5.88 11.07 -8.84
C ASN A 71 -6.62 12.08 -9.71
N GLU A 72 -5.83 12.85 -10.46
CA GLU A 72 -6.30 13.78 -11.46
C GLU A 72 -5.94 13.32 -12.87
N ASN A 73 -6.68 13.83 -13.85
CA ASN A 73 -6.33 13.63 -15.24
C ASN A 73 -5.00 14.34 -15.55
N PHE A 74 -4.09 13.59 -16.15
CA PHE A 74 -2.83 14.12 -16.62
C PHE A 74 -3.02 15.30 -17.57
N SER A 75 -2.27 16.37 -17.34
CA SER A 75 -2.10 17.47 -18.27
C SER A 75 -0.64 17.91 -18.29
N ARG A 76 -0.04 18.03 -19.48
CA ARG A 76 1.35 18.53 -19.61
C ARG A 76 1.56 19.89 -18.95
N SER A 77 0.54 20.76 -18.94
CA SER A 77 0.66 22.10 -18.38
C SER A 77 0.83 22.13 -16.86
N ILE A 78 0.38 21.09 -16.13
CA ILE A 78 0.46 21.04 -14.67
C ILE A 78 1.66 20.23 -14.17
N MET A 79 2.27 19.37 -15.00
CA MET A 79 3.37 18.49 -14.57
C MET A 79 4.58 19.25 -14.04
N ARG A 80 5.11 20.22 -14.80
CA ARG A 80 6.30 20.96 -14.35
C ARG A 80 6.01 21.79 -13.09
N PRO A 81 4.90 22.54 -12.97
CA PRO A 81 4.50 23.16 -11.72
C PRO A 81 4.37 22.17 -10.56
N TYR A 82 3.78 21.00 -10.80
CA TYR A 82 3.60 19.97 -9.79
C TYR A 82 4.93 19.39 -9.29
N VAL A 83 5.82 18.97 -10.19
CA VAL A 83 7.17 18.48 -9.83
C VAL A 83 7.94 19.53 -9.02
N SER A 84 7.79 20.81 -9.37
CA SER A 84 8.41 21.91 -8.63
C SER A 84 7.82 22.08 -7.23
N ALA A 85 6.50 21.94 -7.08
CA ALA A 85 5.81 21.96 -5.79
C ALA A 85 6.18 20.75 -4.93
N LEU A 86 6.20 19.54 -5.49
CA LEU A 86 6.60 18.31 -4.81
C LEU A 86 8.02 18.42 -4.23
N LYS A 87 8.98 18.87 -5.04
CA LYS A 87 10.36 19.13 -4.57
C LYS A 87 10.41 20.20 -3.50
N LYS A 88 9.57 21.23 -3.58
CA LYS A 88 9.50 22.27 -2.55
C LYS A 88 8.96 21.73 -1.23
N GLU A 89 7.91 20.90 -1.25
CA GLU A 89 7.39 20.24 -0.06
C GLU A 89 8.43 19.29 0.55
N LEU A 90 9.05 18.44 -0.26
CA LEU A 90 10.16 17.58 0.17
C LEU A 90 11.27 18.41 0.84
N GLY A 91 11.66 19.52 0.23
CA GLY A 91 12.65 20.45 0.78
C GLY A 91 12.20 21.18 2.04
N MET A 92 10.91 21.28 2.34
CA MET A 92 10.40 21.79 3.61
C MET A 92 10.60 20.74 4.71
N TYR A 93 10.24 19.48 4.46
CA TYR A 93 10.46 18.38 5.38
C TYR A 93 11.95 18.11 5.64
N ALA A 94 12.79 18.09 4.60
CA ALA A 94 14.23 17.86 4.71
C ALA A 94 14.98 18.86 5.62
N LYS A 95 14.38 20.03 5.88
CA LYS A 95 14.95 21.07 6.77
C LYS A 95 14.54 20.90 8.24
N THR A 96 13.58 20.03 8.52
CA THR A 96 13.09 19.79 9.87
C THR A 96 14.06 18.90 10.64
N ARG A 97 14.20 19.12 11.94
CA ARG A 97 15.17 18.35 12.76
C ARG A 97 14.82 16.88 12.77
N TYR A 98 13.52 16.56 12.85
CA TYR A 98 13.04 15.18 12.92
C TYR A 98 13.52 14.39 11.71
N ILE A 99 13.31 14.94 10.51
CA ILE A 99 13.71 14.32 9.24
C ILE A 99 15.22 14.28 9.05
N GLN A 100 15.96 15.32 9.49
CA GLN A 100 17.43 15.31 9.43
C GLN A 100 18.07 14.21 10.28
N THR A 101 17.40 13.80 11.36
CA THR A 101 17.84 12.69 12.22
C THR A 101 17.24 11.33 11.84
N SER A 102 16.29 11.29 10.90
CA SER A 102 15.75 10.04 10.36
C SER A 102 16.72 9.38 9.39
N ILE A 103 16.59 8.06 9.23
CA ILE A 103 17.30 7.27 8.22
C ILE A 103 16.24 6.65 7.32
N PHE A 104 16.44 6.73 6.00
CA PHE A 104 15.53 6.17 5.01
C PHE A 104 16.21 5.04 4.25
N ASP A 105 15.60 3.87 4.14
CA ASP A 105 16.12 2.74 3.35
C ASP A 105 15.20 2.32 2.21
N GLU A 106 14.11 3.05 2.02
CA GLU A 106 13.18 2.88 0.90
C GLU A 106 12.80 4.25 0.34
N VAL A 107 12.97 4.41 -0.98
CA VAL A 107 12.43 5.53 -1.76
C VAL A 107 11.40 4.97 -2.71
N VAL A 108 10.14 5.37 -2.52
CA VAL A 108 9.00 4.87 -3.30
C VAL A 108 8.38 6.04 -4.05
N LEU A 109 8.51 6.06 -5.37
CA LEU A 109 7.73 7.01 -6.17
C LEU A 109 6.36 6.37 -6.42
N GLY A 110 5.35 6.83 -5.67
CA GLY A 110 4.00 6.25 -5.65
C GLY A 110 2.93 7.15 -6.26
N GLY A 111 1.69 6.68 -6.26
CA GLY A 111 0.52 7.52 -6.50
C GLY A 111 -0.45 7.00 -7.55
N GLY A 112 -0.98 7.89 -8.38
CA GLY A 112 -1.79 7.48 -9.53
C GLY A 112 -0.92 6.68 -10.49
N SER A 113 -0.07 7.37 -11.24
CA SER A 113 0.91 6.73 -12.11
C SER A 113 2.13 7.64 -12.25
N PRO A 114 3.20 7.44 -11.46
CA PRO A 114 4.47 8.13 -11.65
C PRO A 114 4.98 8.09 -13.09
N THR A 115 4.71 6.99 -13.80
CA THR A 115 5.08 6.81 -15.21
C THR A 115 4.35 7.73 -16.18
N VAL A 116 3.46 8.63 -15.74
CA VAL A 116 3.02 9.78 -16.57
C VAL A 116 4.11 10.85 -16.73
N LEU A 117 5.07 10.90 -15.81
CA LEU A 117 6.25 11.74 -15.91
C LEU A 117 7.17 11.23 -17.04
N ASP A 118 7.94 12.14 -17.62
CA ASP A 118 9.05 11.76 -18.50
C ASP A 118 10.24 11.24 -17.68
N ALA A 119 11.21 10.61 -18.36
CA ALA A 119 12.38 10.03 -17.72
C ALA A 119 13.18 11.05 -16.90
N ASP A 120 13.34 12.27 -17.42
CA ASP A 120 14.08 13.35 -16.76
C ASP A 120 13.38 13.78 -15.47
N GLN A 121 12.04 13.91 -15.47
CA GLN A 121 11.26 14.25 -14.29
C GLN A 121 11.30 13.17 -13.21
N LEU A 122 11.27 11.89 -13.60
CA LEU A 122 11.42 10.76 -12.66
C LEU A 122 12.77 10.86 -11.94
N VAL A 123 13.86 10.96 -12.72
CA VAL A 123 15.22 11.07 -12.18
C VAL A 123 15.40 12.35 -11.39
N GLU A 124 14.78 13.46 -11.79
CA GLU A 124 14.85 14.73 -11.06
C GLU A 124 14.26 14.62 -9.64
N ILE A 125 13.15 13.91 -9.44
CA ILE A 125 12.55 13.71 -8.12
C ILE A 125 13.42 12.77 -7.29
N LEU A 126 13.85 11.64 -7.87
CA LEU A 126 14.69 10.66 -7.19
C LEU A 126 16.04 11.27 -6.75
N THR A 127 16.69 12.04 -7.63
CA THR A 127 17.94 12.75 -7.33
C THR A 127 17.73 13.79 -6.23
N PHE A 128 16.59 14.49 -6.22
CA PHE A 128 16.28 15.41 -5.12
C PHE A 128 16.16 14.67 -3.78
N CYS A 129 15.56 13.48 -3.77
CA CYS A 129 15.47 12.65 -2.56
C CYS A 129 16.87 12.21 -2.08
N GLU A 130 17.72 11.73 -2.98
CA GLU A 130 19.12 11.40 -2.67
C GLU A 130 19.90 12.59 -2.08
N GLU A 131 19.80 13.77 -2.68
CA GLU A 131 20.60 14.93 -2.29
C GLU A 131 20.18 15.55 -0.93
N ASN A 132 18.94 15.33 -0.49
CA ASN A 132 18.34 16.08 0.63
C ASN A 132 17.94 15.20 1.82
N PHE A 133 17.96 13.89 1.68
CA PHE A 133 17.57 12.96 2.75
C PHE A 133 18.70 12.00 3.08
N ASN A 134 18.71 11.53 4.33
CA ASN A 134 19.70 10.58 4.82
C ASN A 134 19.32 9.15 4.41
N LEU A 135 19.65 8.79 3.17
CA LEU A 135 19.41 7.46 2.62
C LEU A 135 20.49 6.47 3.10
N THR A 136 20.14 5.20 3.26
CA THR A 136 21.16 4.16 3.47
C THR A 136 21.93 3.89 2.19
N ASP A 137 23.18 3.43 2.31
CA ASP A 137 24.04 3.09 1.17
C ASP A 137 23.43 2.00 0.27
N ASP A 138 22.54 1.17 0.84
CA ASP A 138 21.87 0.05 0.18
C ASP A 138 20.38 0.34 -0.11
N VAL A 139 19.98 1.60 -0.25
CA VAL A 139 18.57 2.02 -0.37
C VAL A 139 17.79 1.22 -1.43
N MET A 140 16.55 0.86 -1.13
CA MET A 140 15.63 0.26 -2.10
C MET A 140 14.90 1.34 -2.88
N VAL A 141 14.83 1.21 -4.20
CA VAL A 141 14.13 2.15 -5.09
C VAL A 141 12.94 1.46 -5.72
N LYS A 142 11.73 1.94 -5.43
CA LYS A 142 10.48 1.43 -6.02
C LYS A 142 9.78 2.54 -6.81
N VAL A 143 9.23 2.20 -7.97
CA VAL A 143 8.43 3.14 -8.78
C VAL A 143 7.14 2.47 -9.21
N ALA A 144 6.01 3.05 -8.85
CA ALA A 144 4.72 2.62 -9.36
C ALA A 144 4.53 3.01 -10.82
N GLY A 145 3.87 2.17 -11.60
CA GLY A 145 3.71 2.39 -13.03
C GLY A 145 2.51 1.68 -13.65
N CYS A 146 2.09 2.20 -14.80
CA CYS A 146 1.10 1.55 -15.64
C CYS A 146 1.77 1.00 -16.90
N THR A 147 1.30 -0.15 -17.37
CA THR A 147 1.91 -0.87 -18.49
C THR A 147 1.88 -0.08 -19.80
N HIS A 148 0.85 0.74 -20.04
CA HIS A 148 0.71 1.48 -21.30
C HIS A 148 1.62 2.70 -21.45
N ASN A 149 2.19 3.22 -20.35
CA ASN A 149 3.05 4.42 -20.37
C ASN A 149 4.44 4.22 -19.76
N LEU A 150 4.74 3.00 -19.29
CA LEU A 150 6.07 2.57 -18.87
C LEU A 150 6.91 2.21 -20.11
N THR A 151 7.86 3.07 -20.45
CA THR A 151 8.73 2.91 -21.62
C THR A 151 10.12 2.40 -21.23
N VAL A 152 10.83 1.78 -22.20
CA VAL A 152 12.24 1.36 -22.01
C VAL A 152 13.14 2.53 -21.60
N GLU A 153 12.88 3.73 -22.12
CA GLU A 153 13.60 4.94 -21.74
C GLU A 153 13.46 5.25 -20.25
N LYS A 154 12.23 5.19 -19.70
CA LYS A 154 11.96 5.41 -18.28
C LYS A 154 12.57 4.31 -17.41
N LEU A 155 12.42 3.05 -17.81
CA LEU A 155 13.02 1.91 -17.13
C LEU A 155 14.55 2.04 -17.05
N LYS A 156 15.17 2.44 -18.15
CA LYS A 156 16.61 2.66 -18.20
C LYS A 156 17.02 3.81 -17.29
N ALA A 157 16.29 4.93 -17.31
CA ALA A 157 16.58 6.07 -16.44
C ALA A 157 16.49 5.70 -14.94
N ILE A 158 15.47 4.94 -14.54
CA ILE A 158 15.30 4.43 -13.18
C ILE A 158 16.44 3.46 -12.82
N SER A 159 16.76 2.51 -13.70
CA SER A 159 17.83 1.53 -13.48
C SER A 159 19.21 2.20 -13.38
N ASP A 160 19.53 3.12 -14.29
CA ASP A 160 20.79 3.86 -14.28
C ASP A 160 20.94 4.69 -12.99
N PHE A 161 19.84 5.30 -12.51
CA PHE A 161 19.81 5.99 -11.23
C PHE A 161 20.07 5.05 -10.05
N ALA A 162 19.33 3.94 -9.97
CA ALA A 162 19.43 3.01 -8.84
C ALA A 162 20.78 2.27 -8.81
N ASN A 163 21.32 1.88 -9.98
CA ASN A 163 22.65 1.30 -10.10
C ASN A 163 23.76 2.26 -9.63
N ARG A 164 23.60 3.57 -9.89
CA ARG A 164 24.54 4.59 -9.39
C ARG A 164 24.53 4.69 -7.87
N LEU A 165 23.40 4.38 -7.22
CA LEU A 165 23.27 4.33 -5.77
C LEU A 165 23.71 3.02 -5.13
N ASP A 166 24.10 2.01 -5.91
CA ASP A 166 24.30 0.64 -5.42
C ASP A 166 23.07 0.11 -4.65
N ALA A 167 21.88 0.48 -5.15
CA ALA A 167 20.60 0.13 -4.54
C ALA A 167 20.47 -1.40 -4.40
N ARG A 168 20.13 -1.89 -3.20
CA ARG A 168 19.98 -3.34 -2.96
C ARG A 168 18.87 -3.97 -3.80
N CYS A 169 17.88 -3.16 -4.17
CA CYS A 169 16.76 -3.57 -5.02
C CYS A 169 16.23 -2.37 -5.79
N THR A 170 16.00 -2.59 -7.09
CA THR A 170 15.22 -1.70 -7.96
C THR A 170 13.97 -2.45 -8.37
N GLN A 171 12.80 -1.85 -8.14
CA GLN A 171 11.50 -2.49 -8.37
C GLN A 171 10.53 -1.56 -9.09
N ILE A 172 9.71 -2.13 -9.97
CA ILE A 172 8.53 -1.48 -10.53
C ILE A 172 7.28 -2.18 -10.02
N ASP A 173 6.36 -1.39 -9.44
CA ASP A 173 5.03 -1.84 -9.05
C ASP A 173 4.07 -1.57 -10.21
N ILE A 174 3.57 -2.63 -10.85
CA ILE A 174 2.87 -2.57 -12.13
C ILE A 174 1.40 -2.94 -11.93
N GLY A 175 0.51 -1.98 -12.20
CA GLY A 175 -0.93 -2.23 -12.14
C GLY A 175 -1.44 -3.08 -13.31
N VAL A 176 -1.57 -4.40 -13.13
CA VAL A 176 -2.06 -5.33 -14.17
C VAL A 176 -3.55 -5.63 -14.01
N GLN A 177 -3.98 -5.89 -12.78
CA GLN A 177 -5.32 -6.21 -12.31
C GLN A 177 -5.87 -7.55 -12.81
N SER A 178 -5.82 -7.81 -14.11
CA SER A 178 -6.20 -9.09 -14.73
C SER A 178 -5.53 -9.28 -16.09
N PHE A 179 -5.25 -10.55 -16.47
CA PHE A 179 -4.79 -10.94 -17.81
C PHE A 179 -5.96 -11.38 -18.72
N ASP A 180 -7.22 -11.13 -18.33
CA ASP A 180 -8.38 -11.28 -19.21
C ASP A 180 -8.77 -9.96 -19.88
N ASN A 181 -8.64 -9.90 -21.21
CA ASN A 181 -8.94 -8.70 -22.00
C ASN A 181 -10.40 -8.23 -21.93
N LYS A 182 -11.37 -9.10 -21.58
CA LYS A 182 -12.77 -8.69 -21.37
C LYS A 182 -12.91 -7.98 -20.03
N ILE A 183 -12.28 -8.51 -18.97
CA ILE A 183 -12.26 -7.88 -17.65
C ILE A 183 -11.54 -6.53 -17.74
N ARG A 184 -10.34 -6.48 -18.34
CA ARG A 184 -9.59 -5.23 -18.55
C ARG A 184 -10.43 -4.14 -19.21
N LYS A 185 -11.22 -4.49 -20.22
CA LYS A 185 -12.15 -3.57 -20.90
C LYS A 185 -13.26 -3.05 -19.98
N VAL A 186 -13.83 -3.90 -19.12
CA VAL A 186 -14.83 -3.47 -18.12
C VAL A 186 -14.22 -2.49 -17.12
N LEU A 187 -12.97 -2.72 -16.73
CA LEU A 187 -12.24 -1.88 -15.79
C LEU A 187 -11.65 -0.59 -16.39
N ASN A 188 -11.85 -0.36 -17.69
CA ASN A 188 -11.22 0.73 -18.44
C ASN A 188 -9.68 0.74 -18.35
N ILE A 189 -9.08 -0.46 -18.32
CA ILE A 189 -7.64 -0.64 -18.49
C ILE A 189 -7.37 -0.64 -19.99
N VAL A 190 -6.50 0.27 -20.44
CA VAL A 190 -6.45 0.72 -21.84
C VAL A 190 -5.67 -0.18 -22.77
N ASP A 191 -4.71 -0.93 -22.24
CA ASP A 191 -3.85 -1.84 -22.97
C ASP A 191 -4.22 -3.31 -22.73
N SER A 192 -3.70 -4.18 -23.59
CA SER A 192 -4.03 -5.61 -23.57
C SER A 192 -3.22 -6.38 -22.53
N ALA A 193 -3.68 -7.58 -22.17
CA ALA A 193 -2.94 -8.52 -21.34
C ALA A 193 -1.59 -8.90 -21.97
N GLU A 194 -1.53 -8.93 -23.31
CA GLU A 194 -0.32 -9.18 -24.08
C GLU A 194 0.68 -8.02 -23.97
N ASP A 195 0.19 -6.78 -24.00
CA ASP A 195 1.01 -5.58 -23.78
C ASP A 195 1.58 -5.56 -22.36
N ALA A 196 0.74 -5.84 -21.36
CA ALA A 196 1.17 -5.96 -19.96
C ALA A 196 2.24 -7.03 -19.79
N SER A 197 2.03 -8.22 -20.35
CA SER A 197 3.00 -9.31 -20.32
C SER A 197 4.34 -8.94 -20.97
N ARG A 198 4.32 -8.19 -22.08
CA ARG A 198 5.54 -7.72 -22.76
C ARG A 198 6.31 -6.72 -21.89
N ILE A 199 5.62 -5.79 -21.25
CA ILE A 199 6.24 -4.80 -20.37
C ILE A 199 6.85 -5.48 -19.15
N ILE A 200 6.14 -6.40 -18.49
CA ILE A 200 6.67 -7.18 -17.37
C ILE A 200 7.95 -7.91 -17.74
N LYS A 201 7.97 -8.60 -18.91
CA LYS A 201 9.18 -9.25 -19.41
C LYS A 201 10.32 -8.26 -19.63
N THR A 202 10.02 -7.10 -20.19
CA THR A 202 11.03 -6.04 -20.42
C THR A 202 11.64 -5.56 -19.09
N VAL A 203 10.82 -5.36 -18.06
CA VAL A 203 11.30 -4.98 -16.70
C VAL A 203 12.27 -6.03 -16.17
N ARG A 204 11.88 -7.31 -16.21
CA ARG A 204 12.70 -8.41 -15.72
C ARG A 204 13.98 -8.62 -16.53
N GLU A 205 13.92 -8.50 -17.86
CA GLU A 205 15.09 -8.59 -18.75
C GLU A 205 16.14 -7.51 -18.46
N MET A 206 15.74 -6.39 -17.85
CA MET A 206 16.64 -5.32 -17.41
C MET A 206 17.23 -5.58 -16.01
N GLY A 207 16.90 -6.70 -15.37
CA GLY A 207 17.34 -7.02 -14.00
C GLY A 207 16.58 -6.23 -12.92
N ILE A 208 15.45 -5.63 -13.27
CA ILE A 208 14.59 -4.89 -12.35
C ILE A 208 13.50 -5.84 -11.84
N TYR A 209 13.17 -5.78 -10.55
CA TYR A 209 12.10 -6.58 -9.98
C TYR A 209 10.75 -6.07 -10.49
N ALA A 210 9.90 -6.97 -10.93
CA ALA A 210 8.50 -6.70 -11.26
C ALA A 210 7.62 -7.17 -10.10
N CYS A 211 7.00 -6.22 -9.40
CA CYS A 211 5.85 -6.51 -8.55
C CYS A 211 4.59 -6.14 -9.33
N ILE A 212 3.58 -6.99 -9.36
CA ILE A 212 2.34 -6.71 -10.08
C ILE A 212 1.15 -6.64 -9.13
N ASP A 213 0.24 -5.71 -9.38
CA ASP A 213 -1.08 -5.74 -8.76
C ASP A 213 -1.98 -6.68 -9.56
N LEU A 214 -2.53 -7.70 -8.90
CA LEU A 214 -3.63 -8.51 -9.40
C LEU A 214 -4.86 -8.32 -8.50
N MET A 215 -6.03 -8.40 -9.11
CA MET A 215 -7.29 -8.30 -8.39
C MET A 215 -8.15 -9.53 -8.61
N TYR A 216 -9.07 -9.79 -7.68
CA TYR A 216 -10.08 -10.83 -7.79
C TYR A 216 -11.45 -10.32 -7.36
N ASN A 217 -12.48 -11.14 -7.58
CA ASN A 217 -13.88 -10.77 -7.52
C ASN A 217 -14.23 -9.65 -8.53
N LEU A 218 -13.57 -9.65 -9.69
CA LEU A 218 -13.77 -8.66 -10.74
C LEU A 218 -15.09 -8.93 -11.50
N PRO A 219 -15.71 -7.92 -12.14
CA PRO A 219 -17.00 -8.15 -12.77
C PRO A 219 -16.90 -9.09 -13.97
N GLY A 220 -17.66 -10.18 -13.93
CA GLY A 220 -17.62 -11.24 -14.94
C GLY A 220 -16.45 -12.20 -14.81
N GLU A 221 -15.69 -12.12 -13.71
CA GLU A 221 -14.63 -13.07 -13.38
C GLU A 221 -15.20 -14.44 -12.98
N THR A 222 -14.52 -15.51 -13.37
CA THR A 222 -14.83 -16.89 -13.00
C THR A 222 -13.62 -17.53 -12.31
N MET A 223 -13.83 -18.70 -11.71
CA MET A 223 -12.71 -19.45 -11.13
C MET A 223 -11.65 -19.79 -12.18
N GLU A 224 -12.05 -20.08 -13.42
CA GLU A 224 -11.11 -20.33 -14.52
C GLU A 224 -10.28 -19.10 -14.88
N THR A 225 -10.85 -17.89 -14.84
CA THR A 225 -10.09 -16.66 -15.12
C THR A 225 -9.13 -16.34 -13.98
N VAL A 226 -9.53 -16.56 -12.72
CA VAL A 226 -8.62 -16.46 -11.55
C VAL A 226 -7.41 -17.37 -11.72
N LYS A 227 -7.65 -18.66 -12.01
CA LYS A 227 -6.56 -19.63 -12.22
C LYS A 227 -5.63 -19.19 -13.35
N LYS A 228 -6.20 -18.75 -14.46
CA LYS A 228 -5.42 -18.29 -15.62
C LYS A 228 -4.58 -17.04 -15.31
N ASP A 229 -5.12 -16.09 -14.56
CA ASP A 229 -4.38 -14.87 -14.17
C ASP A 229 -3.21 -15.22 -13.24
N VAL A 230 -3.43 -16.11 -12.27
CA VAL A 230 -2.39 -16.61 -11.36
C VAL A 230 -1.32 -17.41 -12.11
N GLU A 231 -1.72 -18.33 -13.00
CA GLU A 231 -0.80 -19.09 -13.86
C GLU A 231 0.03 -18.17 -14.76
N THR A 232 -0.59 -17.13 -15.32
CA THR A 232 0.09 -16.17 -16.20
C THR A 232 1.11 -15.35 -15.41
N ALA A 233 0.74 -14.82 -14.24
CA ALA A 233 1.66 -14.09 -13.37
C ALA A 233 2.87 -14.92 -12.96
N MET A 234 2.64 -16.14 -12.45
CA MET A 234 3.72 -17.03 -12.06
C MET A 234 4.57 -17.47 -13.26
N GLY A 235 3.96 -17.68 -14.43
CA GLY A 235 4.67 -18.02 -15.67
C GLY A 235 5.49 -16.86 -16.26
N LEU A 236 5.20 -15.62 -15.87
CA LEU A 236 6.06 -14.46 -16.12
C LEU A 236 7.19 -14.33 -15.08
N GLU A 237 7.15 -15.15 -14.04
CA GLU A 237 8.06 -15.25 -12.89
C GLU A 237 8.33 -13.90 -12.20
N VAL A 238 7.29 -13.06 -12.11
CA VAL A 238 7.33 -11.77 -11.39
C VAL A 238 7.80 -11.95 -9.96
N GLU A 239 8.64 -11.05 -9.46
CA GLU A 239 9.24 -11.16 -8.12
C GLU A 239 8.21 -10.95 -7.01
N GLY A 240 7.13 -10.21 -7.26
CA GLY A 240 6.03 -9.98 -6.32
C GLY A 240 4.66 -9.94 -6.99
N ILE A 241 3.64 -10.39 -6.25
CA ILE A 241 2.24 -10.30 -6.64
C ILE A 241 1.46 -9.73 -5.46
N ASP A 242 0.96 -8.51 -5.62
CA ASP A 242 0.03 -7.90 -4.67
C ASP A 242 -1.39 -8.26 -5.09
N TYR A 243 -2.07 -9.09 -4.28
CA TYR A 243 -3.35 -9.72 -4.66
C TYR A 243 -4.53 -9.18 -3.85
N TYR A 244 -5.36 -8.34 -4.48
CA TYR A 244 -6.41 -7.57 -3.81
C TYR A 244 -7.82 -8.03 -4.16
N ALA A 245 -8.71 -8.03 -3.17
CA ALA A 245 -10.14 -8.12 -3.42
C ALA A 245 -10.62 -6.84 -4.11
N LEU A 246 -11.55 -6.97 -5.06
CA LEU A 246 -12.31 -5.83 -5.53
C LEU A 246 -13.22 -5.31 -4.42
N SER A 247 -12.98 -4.08 -3.98
CA SER A 247 -13.92 -3.34 -3.14
C SER A 247 -14.61 -2.25 -3.96
N ILE A 248 -15.95 -2.25 -3.97
CA ILE A 248 -16.74 -1.21 -4.66
C ILE A 248 -16.78 0.02 -3.77
N GLN A 249 -15.95 0.99 -4.10
CA GLN A 249 -15.88 2.23 -3.34
C GLN A 249 -16.91 3.27 -3.81
N PRO A 250 -17.45 4.09 -2.90
CA PRO A 250 -18.33 5.20 -3.25
C PRO A 250 -17.71 6.16 -4.29
N ASP A 251 -18.58 6.78 -5.08
CA ASP A 251 -18.26 7.78 -6.11
C ASP A 251 -17.38 7.29 -7.28
N THR A 252 -17.08 5.99 -7.33
CA THR A 252 -16.34 5.39 -8.44
C THR A 252 -17.22 5.19 -9.68
N PRO A 253 -16.64 5.24 -10.90
CA PRO A 253 -17.37 4.85 -12.11
C PRO A 253 -17.92 3.42 -12.05
N LEU A 254 -17.22 2.50 -11.39
CA LEU A 254 -17.66 1.12 -11.25
C LEU A 254 -18.90 0.99 -10.37
N GLN A 255 -18.99 1.71 -9.24
CA GLN A 255 -20.20 1.77 -8.43
C GLN A 255 -21.43 2.14 -9.28
N LYS A 256 -21.32 3.22 -10.07
CA LYS A 256 -22.40 3.68 -10.97
C LYS A 256 -22.76 2.63 -12.03
N GLN A 257 -21.79 1.86 -12.51
CA GLN A 257 -22.02 0.78 -13.47
C GLN A 257 -22.77 -0.41 -12.85
N VAL A 258 -22.45 -0.73 -11.59
CA VAL A 258 -23.13 -1.79 -10.82
C VAL A 258 -24.55 -1.37 -10.48
N GLU A 259 -24.75 -0.16 -9.94
CA GLU A 259 -26.07 0.38 -9.57
C GLU A 259 -27.02 0.52 -10.77
N SER A 260 -26.48 0.85 -11.95
CA SER A 260 -27.27 0.93 -13.19
C SER A 260 -27.53 -0.42 -13.85
N GLY A 261 -26.98 -1.52 -13.32
CA GLY A 261 -27.05 -2.85 -13.92
C GLY A 261 -26.29 -2.99 -15.24
N LYS A 262 -25.43 -2.01 -15.58
CA LYS A 262 -24.56 -2.05 -16.77
C LYS A 262 -23.46 -3.10 -16.61
N VAL A 263 -22.98 -3.27 -15.38
CA VAL A 263 -22.07 -4.33 -14.99
C VAL A 263 -22.84 -5.25 -14.03
N VAL A 264 -22.90 -6.52 -14.39
CA VAL A 264 -23.56 -7.58 -13.62
C VAL A 264 -22.55 -8.70 -13.37
N ASN A 265 -22.81 -9.54 -12.37
CA ASN A 265 -22.00 -10.71 -11.99
C ASN A 265 -20.74 -10.37 -11.17
N LEU A 266 -20.95 -9.74 -10.02
CA LEU A 266 -19.99 -9.86 -8.92
C LEU A 266 -20.23 -11.17 -8.19
N ALA A 267 -19.17 -11.79 -7.69
CA ALA A 267 -19.28 -13.04 -6.96
C ALA A 267 -19.95 -12.78 -5.60
N ASP A 268 -20.67 -13.77 -5.09
CA ASP A 268 -21.09 -13.77 -3.69
C ASP A 268 -19.89 -14.01 -2.77
N SER A 269 -20.05 -13.73 -1.47
CA SER A 269 -18.95 -13.84 -0.49
C SER A 269 -18.34 -15.26 -0.44
N GLU A 270 -19.17 -16.31 -0.60
CA GLU A 270 -18.70 -17.69 -0.64
C GLU A 270 -17.82 -17.99 -1.86
N THR A 271 -18.14 -17.39 -3.01
CA THR A 271 -17.38 -17.55 -4.24
C THR A 271 -16.10 -16.70 -4.21
N GLU A 272 -16.17 -15.46 -3.72
CA GLU A 272 -15.00 -14.59 -3.48
C GLU A 272 -13.96 -15.29 -2.59
N LYS A 273 -14.41 -15.87 -1.47
CA LYS A 273 -13.55 -16.65 -0.57
C LYS A 273 -12.86 -17.80 -1.30
N LYS A 274 -13.59 -18.55 -2.12
CA LYS A 274 -13.02 -19.66 -2.89
C LYS A 274 -11.98 -19.17 -3.90
N MET A 275 -12.23 -18.05 -4.57
CA MET A 275 -11.27 -17.43 -5.50
C MET A 275 -9.96 -17.09 -4.79
N TYR A 276 -10.04 -16.45 -3.62
CA TYR A 276 -8.87 -16.14 -2.81
C TYR A 276 -8.10 -17.40 -2.38
N LEU A 277 -8.79 -18.39 -1.82
CA LEU A 277 -8.15 -19.61 -1.32
C LEU A 277 -7.49 -20.43 -2.42
N GLU A 278 -8.11 -20.50 -3.60
CA GLU A 278 -7.50 -21.16 -4.77
C GLU A 278 -6.22 -20.45 -5.20
N ALA A 279 -6.26 -19.13 -5.37
CA ALA A 279 -5.08 -18.35 -5.73
C ALA A 279 -3.98 -18.45 -4.67
N TYR A 280 -4.34 -18.40 -3.39
CA TYR A 280 -3.42 -18.58 -2.26
C TYR A 280 -2.68 -19.92 -2.34
N GLU A 281 -3.40 -21.03 -2.54
CA GLU A 281 -2.82 -22.36 -2.68
C GLU A 281 -1.91 -22.44 -3.93
N MET A 282 -2.34 -21.87 -5.05
CA MET A 282 -1.54 -21.82 -6.27
C MET A 282 -0.23 -21.03 -6.08
N PHE A 283 -0.28 -19.87 -5.43
CA PHE A 283 0.91 -19.08 -5.10
C PHE A 283 1.88 -19.88 -4.24
N GLN A 284 1.39 -20.53 -3.18
CA GLN A 284 2.23 -21.36 -2.31
C GLN A 284 2.87 -22.53 -3.06
N ASN A 285 2.10 -23.22 -3.91
CA ASN A 285 2.60 -24.32 -4.74
C ASN A 285 3.62 -23.83 -5.79
N GLY A 286 3.50 -22.58 -6.24
CA GLY A 286 4.46 -21.89 -7.10
C GLY A 286 5.69 -21.32 -6.37
N GLY A 287 5.78 -21.48 -5.04
CA GLY A 287 6.91 -21.02 -4.22
C GLY A 287 6.79 -19.58 -3.69
N TYR A 288 5.70 -18.88 -4.00
CA TYR A 288 5.42 -17.55 -3.46
C TYR A 288 4.84 -17.68 -2.04
N LYS A 289 5.34 -16.87 -1.12
CA LYS A 289 4.85 -16.84 0.26
C LYS A 289 4.27 -15.47 0.58
N PRO A 290 3.26 -15.41 1.47
CA PRO A 290 2.79 -14.14 1.98
C PRO A 290 3.91 -13.41 2.72
N THR A 291 4.20 -12.15 2.36
CA THR A 291 5.24 -11.34 3.02
C THR A 291 4.61 -10.32 3.98
N GLY A 292 3.85 -9.37 3.43
CA GLY A 292 3.18 -8.29 4.13
C GLY A 292 2.02 -7.74 3.30
N HIS A 293 1.06 -7.09 3.94
CA HIS A 293 -0.17 -6.62 3.28
C HIS A 293 -0.84 -7.74 2.43
N SER A 294 -1.04 -7.48 1.14
CA SER A 294 -1.60 -8.42 0.16
C SER A 294 -0.54 -9.09 -0.71
N ARG A 295 0.75 -8.92 -0.38
CA ARG A 295 1.88 -9.38 -1.19
C ARG A 295 2.17 -10.86 -1.03
N PHE A 296 2.44 -11.50 -2.15
CA PHE A 296 3.04 -12.82 -2.27
C PHE A 296 4.35 -12.70 -3.03
N SER A 297 5.43 -13.29 -2.51
CA SER A 297 6.75 -13.19 -3.12
C SER A 297 7.66 -14.35 -2.76
N TYR A 298 8.69 -14.56 -3.57
CA TYR A 298 9.78 -15.49 -3.33
C TYR A 298 11.14 -14.79 -3.09
N VAL A 299 11.25 -13.46 -3.29
CA VAL A 299 12.51 -12.71 -3.10
C VAL A 299 12.66 -12.23 -1.66
N GLN A 300 13.88 -12.27 -1.13
CA GLN A 300 14.13 -12.05 0.30
C GLN A 300 13.88 -10.60 0.72
N GLU A 301 14.12 -9.66 -0.19
CA GLU A 301 14.00 -8.22 -0.02
C GLU A 301 12.57 -7.84 0.40
N HIS A 302 11.56 -8.49 -0.17
CA HIS A 302 10.15 -8.26 0.17
C HIS A 302 9.75 -8.75 1.57
N PHE A 303 10.55 -9.61 2.22
CA PHE A 303 10.31 -10.05 3.61
C PHE A 303 10.97 -9.12 4.64
N THR A 304 11.81 -8.20 4.20
CA THR A 304 12.63 -7.34 5.06
C THR A 304 12.37 -5.85 4.84
N GLU A 305 11.26 -5.50 4.18
CA GLU A 305 10.83 -4.11 3.99
C GLU A 305 10.63 -3.43 5.35
N SER A 306 11.37 -2.35 5.56
CA SER A 306 11.42 -1.63 6.82
C SER A 306 10.09 -0.92 7.10
N CYS A 307 9.39 -0.46 6.06
CA CYS A 307 8.08 0.18 6.24
C CYS A 307 7.04 -0.79 6.83
N VAL A 308 7.03 -2.04 6.35
CA VAL A 308 6.14 -3.09 6.85
C VAL A 308 6.60 -3.60 8.22
N ALA A 309 7.88 -3.96 8.34
CA ALA A 309 8.42 -4.51 9.59
C ALA A 309 8.37 -3.48 10.73
N GLY A 310 8.55 -2.20 10.40
CA GLY A 310 8.54 -1.07 11.31
C GLY A 310 7.16 -0.55 11.70
N TRP A 311 6.09 -0.89 10.96
CA TRP A 311 4.74 -0.36 11.19
C TRP A 311 4.19 -0.60 12.62
N PRO A 312 3.62 0.39 13.33
CA PRO A 312 3.46 1.79 12.95
C PRO A 312 4.59 2.70 13.48
N TRP A 313 5.71 2.14 13.93
CA TRP A 313 6.77 2.85 14.65
C TRP A 313 7.73 3.62 13.73
N ALA A 314 8.15 3.00 12.63
CA ALA A 314 9.24 3.54 11.79
C ALA A 314 8.95 4.94 11.25
N GLY A 315 7.73 5.16 10.75
CA GLY A 315 7.35 6.40 10.06
C GLY A 315 7.39 6.22 8.54
N GLN A 316 6.51 6.93 7.85
CA GLN A 316 6.50 7.04 6.39
C GLN A 316 6.24 8.50 6.03
N LEU A 317 7.26 9.12 5.42
CA LEU A 317 7.15 10.49 4.94
C LEU A 317 6.55 10.46 3.54
N THR A 318 5.26 10.80 3.43
CA THR A 318 4.60 10.99 2.14
C THR A 318 4.50 12.48 1.79
N THR A 319 4.70 12.82 0.52
CA THR A 319 4.51 14.19 -0.01
C THR A 319 3.78 14.14 -1.34
N GLY A 320 3.21 15.26 -1.80
CA GLY A 320 2.43 15.32 -3.04
C GLY A 320 0.94 15.47 -2.81
N SER A 321 0.20 15.88 -3.84
CA SER A 321 -1.23 16.14 -3.69
C SER A 321 -1.99 14.85 -3.43
N GLY A 322 -2.94 14.87 -2.50
CA GLY A 322 -3.81 13.73 -2.21
C GLY A 322 -3.11 12.50 -1.62
N CYS A 323 -1.82 12.57 -1.28
CA CYS A 323 -1.16 11.46 -0.58
C CYS A 323 -1.81 11.29 0.81
N PHE A 324 -2.13 10.05 1.17
CA PHE A 324 -2.96 9.75 2.34
C PHE A 324 -2.33 8.77 3.33
N MET A 325 -1.09 8.35 3.08
CA MET A 325 -0.38 7.35 3.89
C MET A 325 0.69 7.98 4.80
N GLY A 326 0.66 9.31 4.95
CA GLY A 326 1.65 10.02 5.75
C GLY A 326 1.50 9.70 7.23
N TYR A 327 2.59 9.25 7.87
CA TYR A 327 2.64 9.13 9.33
C TYR A 327 4.04 9.38 9.88
N LEU A 328 4.15 10.26 10.87
CA LEU A 328 5.40 10.64 11.51
C LEU A 328 5.18 10.71 13.03
N GLY A 329 5.86 9.83 13.78
CA GLY A 329 5.62 9.68 15.21
C GLY A 329 4.13 9.42 15.50
N PRO A 330 3.49 10.22 16.37
CA PRO A 330 2.07 10.04 16.69
C PRO A 330 1.13 10.71 15.69
N PHE A 331 1.64 11.32 14.61
CA PHE A 331 0.80 12.04 13.65
C PHE A 331 0.55 11.21 12.41
N SER A 332 -0.71 11.18 11.96
CA SER A 332 -1.10 10.64 10.66
C SER A 332 -1.76 11.75 9.85
N TYR A 333 -1.40 11.91 8.58
CA TYR A 333 -1.83 13.06 7.78
C TYR A 333 -2.18 12.72 6.34
N VAL A 334 -3.00 13.57 5.75
CA VAL A 334 -3.39 13.54 4.33
C VAL A 334 -3.10 14.91 3.73
N ASN A 335 -2.51 14.94 2.56
CA ASN A 335 -2.30 16.18 1.83
C ASN A 335 -3.55 16.60 1.04
N ILE A 336 -3.64 17.90 0.74
CA ILE A 336 -4.64 18.51 -0.12
C ILE A 336 -4.69 17.75 -1.45
N GLU A 337 -5.88 17.24 -1.80
CA GLU A 337 -6.08 16.41 -2.98
C GLU A 337 -6.01 17.19 -4.29
N PRO A 338 -6.74 18.31 -4.48
CA PRO A 338 -6.65 19.06 -5.74
C PRO A 338 -5.24 19.60 -5.97
N ALA A 339 -4.59 19.16 -7.03
CA ALA A 339 -3.20 19.45 -7.36
C ALA A 339 -2.94 20.96 -7.49
N ARG A 340 -3.91 21.73 -8.00
CA ARG A 340 -3.80 23.20 -8.07
C ARG A 340 -3.77 23.85 -6.70
N ASP A 341 -4.65 23.41 -5.80
CA ASP A 341 -4.73 23.94 -4.44
C ASP A 341 -3.47 23.53 -3.66
N TYR A 342 -3.02 22.29 -3.82
CA TYR A 342 -1.74 21.80 -3.32
C TYR A 342 -0.56 22.66 -3.79
N ILE A 343 -0.43 22.91 -5.11
CA ILE A 343 0.63 23.76 -5.67
C ILE A 343 0.58 25.16 -5.06
N ASP A 344 -0.60 25.77 -4.99
CA ASP A 344 -0.78 27.11 -4.43
C ASP A 344 -0.40 27.15 -2.94
N PHE A 345 -0.74 26.12 -2.17
CA PHE A 345 -0.41 26.04 -0.73
C PHE A 345 1.10 25.92 -0.51
N VAL A 346 1.74 25.00 -1.22
CA VAL A 346 3.20 24.78 -1.15
C VAL A 346 3.96 26.01 -1.69
N SER A 347 3.43 26.71 -2.69
CA SER A 347 4.03 27.94 -3.21
C SER A 347 4.17 29.04 -2.14
N LYS A 348 3.30 29.03 -1.13
CA LYS A 348 3.34 29.94 0.04
C LYS A 348 4.25 29.47 1.16
N GLY A 349 4.85 28.28 1.04
CA GLY A 349 5.75 27.69 2.04
C GLY A 349 5.05 27.06 3.23
N ALA A 350 3.77 26.69 3.07
CA ALA A 350 2.97 26.03 4.10
C ALA A 350 2.82 24.53 3.80
N PHE A 351 2.80 23.68 4.84
CA PHE A 351 2.59 22.24 4.68
C PHE A 351 1.16 21.98 4.17
N PRO A 352 0.98 21.29 3.03
CA PRO A 352 -0.31 21.18 2.35
C PRO A 352 -1.20 20.11 2.98
N ILE A 353 -1.34 20.10 4.31
CA ILE A 353 -2.07 19.08 5.05
C ILE A 353 -3.56 19.44 5.07
N ALA A 354 -4.40 18.52 4.58
CA ALA A 354 -5.85 18.63 4.60
C ALA A 354 -6.49 17.98 5.82
N LYS A 355 -5.93 16.84 6.27
CA LYS A 355 -6.36 16.12 7.47
C LYS A 355 -5.17 15.74 8.33
N LEU A 356 -5.33 15.79 9.65
CA LEU A 356 -4.25 15.54 10.59
C LEU A 356 -4.78 14.91 11.89
N SER A 357 -4.47 13.64 12.09
CA SER A 357 -4.68 12.94 13.36
C SER A 357 -3.46 13.11 14.26
N LEU A 358 -3.70 13.31 15.55
CA LEU A 358 -2.74 13.11 16.62
C LEU A 358 -3.22 11.91 17.44
N ASP A 359 -2.55 10.77 17.28
CA ASP A 359 -2.96 9.50 17.85
C ASP A 359 -2.79 9.55 19.38
N SER A 360 -3.86 9.20 20.11
CA SER A 360 -3.75 8.99 21.56
C SER A 360 -2.98 7.70 21.87
N LYS A 361 -2.65 7.48 23.15
CA LYS A 361 -2.07 6.19 23.59
C LYS A 361 -2.99 5.01 23.23
N GLU A 362 -4.31 5.19 23.33
CA GLU A 362 -5.30 4.17 22.99
C GLU A 362 -5.30 3.89 21.48
N ASP A 363 -5.30 4.94 20.66
CA ASP A 363 -5.27 4.81 19.19
C ASP A 363 -3.97 4.16 18.73
N THR A 364 -2.84 4.48 19.37
CA THR A 364 -1.55 3.84 19.10
C THR A 364 -1.60 2.34 19.43
N MET A 365 -2.17 1.95 20.58
CA MET A 365 -2.35 0.53 20.92
C MET A 365 -3.16 -0.20 19.83
N ARG A 366 -4.25 0.41 19.34
CA ARG A 366 -5.09 -0.15 18.28
C ARG A 366 -4.35 -0.25 16.95
N LYS A 367 -3.60 0.78 16.58
CA LYS A 367 -2.74 0.83 15.39
C LYS A 367 -1.65 -0.24 15.43
N VAL A 368 -1.12 -0.59 16.61
CA VAL A 368 -0.19 -1.72 16.74
C VAL A 368 -0.88 -3.05 16.43
N MET A 369 -2.15 -3.21 16.78
CA MET A 369 -2.90 -4.43 16.44
C MET A 369 -3.13 -4.57 14.93
N THR A 370 -3.10 -3.48 14.14
CA THR A 370 -3.20 -3.56 12.68
C THR A 370 -1.98 -4.21 12.01
N ARG A 371 -0.90 -4.46 12.77
CA ARG A 371 0.20 -5.34 12.32
C ARG A 371 -0.31 -6.70 11.85
N LEU A 372 -1.36 -7.23 12.49
CA LEU A 372 -1.98 -8.50 12.11
C LEU A 372 -2.56 -8.45 10.69
N TYR A 373 -3.19 -7.34 10.31
CA TYR A 373 -3.71 -7.12 8.96
C TYR A 373 -2.58 -7.12 7.92
N VAL A 374 -1.44 -6.52 8.22
CA VAL A 374 -0.29 -6.49 7.31
C VAL A 374 0.61 -7.73 7.44
N ARG A 375 0.10 -8.82 8.02
CA ARG A 375 0.78 -10.12 8.22
C ARG A 375 2.03 -10.05 9.10
N GLN A 376 2.15 -9.02 9.92
CA GLN A 376 3.22 -8.85 10.87
C GLN A 376 2.78 -9.31 12.27
N PRO A 377 3.67 -9.98 13.04
CA PRO A 377 3.36 -10.31 14.42
C PRO A 377 3.22 -9.05 15.27
N VAL A 378 2.37 -9.11 16.28
CA VAL A 378 2.38 -8.14 17.39
C VAL A 378 3.35 -8.65 18.45
N ASP A 379 4.39 -7.86 18.74
CA ASP A 379 5.36 -8.16 19.79
C ASP A 379 4.83 -7.70 21.15
N LYS A 380 4.53 -8.67 22.02
CA LYS A 380 3.95 -8.44 23.36
C LYS A 380 4.93 -7.75 24.29
N ILE A 381 6.23 -8.00 24.12
CA ILE A 381 7.27 -7.41 24.96
C ILE A 381 7.41 -5.93 24.61
N LYS A 382 7.55 -5.61 23.32
CA LYS A 382 7.61 -4.22 22.84
C LYS A 382 6.33 -3.46 23.18
N PHE A 383 5.17 -4.08 22.98
CA PHE A 383 3.88 -3.49 23.37
C PHE A 383 3.84 -3.15 24.86
N LYS A 384 4.27 -4.08 25.74
CA LYS A 384 4.32 -3.82 27.18
C LYS A 384 5.34 -2.76 27.58
N GLN A 385 6.49 -2.71 26.92
CA GLN A 385 7.50 -1.68 27.17
C GLN A 385 6.95 -0.29 26.85
N GLU A 386 6.21 -0.16 25.75
CA GLU A 386 5.62 1.11 25.32
C GLU A 386 4.41 1.52 26.18
N PHE A 387 3.49 0.59 26.43
CA PHE A 387 2.18 0.93 27.02
C PHE A 387 2.06 0.60 28.51
N GLY A 388 2.96 -0.19 29.07
CA GLY A 388 2.95 -0.66 30.47
C GLY A 388 2.00 -1.83 30.74
N ILE A 389 1.25 -2.28 29.74
CA ILE A 389 0.28 -3.39 29.81
C ILE A 389 0.48 -4.32 28.60
N ILE A 390 0.07 -5.58 28.70
CA ILE A 390 0.13 -6.52 27.55
C ILE A 390 -1.09 -6.37 26.65
N PRO A 391 -1.04 -6.80 25.36
CA PRO A 391 -2.18 -6.73 24.46
C PRO A 391 -3.45 -7.39 25.00
N GLU A 392 -3.32 -8.51 25.72
CA GLU A 392 -4.43 -9.24 26.34
C GLU A 392 -5.17 -8.44 27.41
N GLU A 393 -4.46 -7.56 28.13
CA GLU A 393 -5.04 -6.64 29.12
C GLU A 393 -5.63 -5.40 28.44
N ALA A 394 -5.00 -4.91 27.37
CA ALA A 394 -5.47 -3.75 26.61
C ALA A 394 -6.77 -4.03 25.85
N PHE A 395 -6.95 -5.27 25.37
CA PHE A 395 -8.10 -5.70 24.55
C PHE A 395 -8.76 -6.94 25.16
N PRO A 396 -9.41 -6.80 26.34
CA PRO A 396 -9.91 -7.93 27.10
C PRO A 396 -10.94 -8.74 26.30
N GLY A 397 -10.69 -10.04 26.20
CA GLY A 397 -11.57 -11.00 25.53
C GLY A 397 -11.44 -11.03 23.99
N ALA A 398 -10.96 -9.99 23.33
CA ALA A 398 -10.82 -9.97 21.86
C ALA A 398 -9.85 -11.06 21.38
N ILE A 399 -8.64 -11.08 21.94
CA ILE A 399 -7.60 -12.05 21.58
C ILE A 399 -8.06 -13.48 21.89
N GLU A 400 -8.67 -13.72 23.05
CA GLU A 400 -9.18 -15.05 23.44
C GLU A 400 -10.26 -15.54 22.47
N ARG A 401 -11.22 -14.69 22.08
CA ARG A 401 -12.24 -15.02 21.08
C ARG A 401 -11.61 -15.42 19.75
N LEU A 402 -10.64 -14.65 19.27
CA LEU A 402 -9.97 -14.88 17.99
C LEU A 402 -9.11 -16.16 18.01
N VAL A 403 -8.45 -16.46 19.12
CA VAL A 403 -7.75 -17.75 19.33
C VAL A 403 -8.73 -18.91 19.34
N LYS A 404 -9.88 -18.77 20.03
CA LYS A 404 -10.94 -19.80 20.04
C LYS A 404 -11.54 -20.05 18.66
N LYS A 405 -11.65 -19.02 17.82
CA LYS A 405 -12.04 -19.14 16.39
C LYS A 405 -10.93 -19.79 15.54
N GLY A 406 -9.72 -19.96 16.09
CA GLY A 406 -8.54 -20.48 15.40
C GLY A 406 -7.98 -19.50 14.37
N LEU A 407 -8.19 -18.20 14.57
CA LEU A 407 -7.74 -17.13 13.65
C LEU A 407 -6.38 -16.57 14.07
N LEU A 408 -6.14 -16.51 15.38
CA LEU A 408 -4.86 -16.09 15.95
C LEU A 408 -4.16 -17.25 16.65
N SER A 409 -2.84 -17.19 16.63
CA SER A 409 -1.94 -17.98 17.48
C SER A 409 -1.19 -17.02 18.40
N VAL A 410 -1.05 -17.42 19.66
CA VAL A 410 -0.43 -16.59 20.71
C VAL A 410 0.58 -17.45 21.45
N ASP A 411 1.78 -16.92 21.61
CA ASP A 411 2.80 -17.45 22.50
C ASP A 411 3.21 -16.41 23.57
N ASP A 412 4.27 -16.70 24.32
CA ASP A 412 4.74 -15.83 25.40
C ASP A 412 5.23 -14.46 24.89
N SER A 413 5.69 -14.39 23.64
CA SER A 413 6.33 -13.23 23.04
C SER A 413 5.47 -12.51 22.00
N GLN A 414 4.62 -13.23 21.26
CA GLN A 414 4.00 -12.70 20.05
C GLN A 414 2.57 -13.20 19.82
N ILE A 415 1.83 -12.39 19.06
CA ILE A 415 0.51 -12.72 18.51
C ILE A 415 0.64 -12.74 16.98
N ARG A 416 0.15 -13.79 16.34
CA ARG A 416 0.27 -14.02 14.90
C ARG A 416 -1.06 -14.44 14.30
N VAL A 417 -1.32 -13.98 13.08
CA VAL A 417 -2.40 -14.53 12.24
C VAL A 417 -2.04 -15.95 11.81
N THR A 418 -3.00 -16.87 11.90
CA THR A 418 -2.85 -18.25 11.41
C THR A 418 -3.15 -18.32 9.92
N GLU A 419 -2.82 -19.43 9.26
CA GLU A 419 -3.24 -19.65 7.85
C GLU A 419 -4.76 -19.51 7.67
N LYS A 420 -5.55 -20.03 8.62
CA LYS A 420 -7.01 -19.84 8.64
C LYS A 420 -7.39 -18.37 8.80
N GLY A 421 -6.64 -17.62 9.62
CA GLY A 421 -6.88 -16.22 9.90
C GLY A 421 -6.51 -15.28 8.76
N ASP A 422 -5.64 -15.69 7.82
CA ASP A 422 -5.13 -14.81 6.76
C ASP A 422 -6.23 -14.27 5.82
N LEU A 423 -7.24 -15.10 5.56
CA LEU A 423 -8.46 -14.72 4.85
C LEU A 423 -9.26 -13.64 5.59
N TRP A 424 -9.27 -13.69 6.93
CA TRP A 424 -10.08 -12.84 7.79
C TRP A 424 -9.28 -11.68 8.41
N ARG A 425 -8.09 -11.38 7.87
CA ARG A 425 -7.14 -10.44 8.49
C ARG A 425 -7.71 -9.04 8.69
N TYR A 426 -8.59 -8.60 7.80
CA TYR A 426 -9.34 -7.33 7.95
C TYR A 426 -10.38 -7.42 9.07
N ASN A 427 -11.22 -8.46 9.11
CA ASN A 427 -12.19 -8.68 10.19
C ASN A 427 -11.51 -8.77 11.57
N ILE A 428 -10.36 -9.44 11.64
CA ILE A 428 -9.56 -9.60 12.86
C ILE A 428 -9.20 -8.25 13.47
N VAL A 429 -8.78 -7.29 12.65
CA VAL A 429 -8.32 -5.99 13.18
C VAL A 429 -9.47 -5.09 13.63
N TRP A 430 -10.67 -5.25 13.05
CA TRP A 430 -11.88 -4.56 13.51
C TRP A 430 -12.28 -4.93 14.94
N GLU A 431 -12.01 -6.15 15.40
CA GLU A 431 -12.32 -6.56 16.79
C GLU A 431 -11.48 -5.82 17.87
N PHE A 432 -10.45 -5.07 17.47
CA PHE A 432 -9.70 -4.18 18.38
C PHE A 432 -10.18 -2.73 18.34
N CYS A 433 -11.12 -2.41 17.46
CA CYS A 433 -11.63 -1.06 17.20
C CYS A 433 -13.03 -0.84 17.78
N GLU A 434 -13.80 -1.92 17.92
CA GLU A 434 -15.13 -1.92 18.51
C GLU A 434 -15.07 -1.61 20.02
N LYS A 435 -15.99 -0.77 20.48
CA LYS A 435 -16.15 -0.41 21.90
C LYS A 435 -17.14 -1.32 22.62
#